data_AF-A0A6C1F5T0-F1
#
_entry.id   AF-A0A6C1F5T0-F1
#
_cell.length_a   1.000
_cell.length_b   1.000
_cell.length_c   1.000
_cell.angle_alpha   90.00
_cell.angle_beta   90.00
_cell.angle_gamma   90.00
#
_symmetry.space_group_name_H-M   'P 1'
#
loop_
_entity.id
_entity.type
_entity.pdbx_description
1 polymer ?
#
loop_
_entity_poly.entity_id
_entity_poly.type
_entity_poly.pdbx_seq_one_letter_code
_entity_poly.pdbx_strand_id
1 'polypeptide(L)'
;MQDKKNVFSILEKIEKNKYQITMMNIKNIYLQERKNLDQLKILNNYRKEYLKKIHIEMLAGINVNYLINYNNFMRMLDKIIQENICFIENHKKIVNEHLNAIIKSQINLKTWEYLDKICKKNILKRKLRKEQMINDNNIQLQSFQKG
;
A
#
# COMPACT_ATOMS: atom_id res chain seq x y z
N MET A 1 35.03 -17.71 -3.79
CA MET A 1 34.10 -17.64 -2.64
C MET A 1 32.89 -16.84 -3.08
N GLN A 2 31.72 -17.47 -3.21
CA GLN A 2 30.47 -16.77 -3.52
C GLN A 2 30.22 -15.71 -2.43
N ASP A 3 30.16 -14.43 -2.81
CA ASP A 3 29.79 -13.35 -1.90
C ASP A 3 28.39 -13.64 -1.36
N LYS A 4 28.31 -14.15 -0.12
CA LYS A 4 27.05 -14.22 0.63
C LYS A 4 26.45 -12.82 0.62
N LYS A 5 25.25 -12.68 0.02
CA LYS A 5 24.54 -11.40 -0.01
C LYS A 5 24.47 -10.82 1.39
N ASN A 6 24.86 -9.56 1.51
CA ASN A 6 24.83 -8.83 2.77
C ASN A 6 23.39 -8.84 3.30
N VAL A 7 23.20 -9.09 4.61
CA VAL A 7 21.89 -9.14 5.26
C VAL A 7 21.08 -7.87 4.96
N PHE A 8 21.74 -6.71 4.94
CA PHE A 8 21.11 -5.43 4.62
C PHE A 8 20.57 -5.36 3.19
N SER A 9 21.26 -5.96 2.20
CA SER A 9 20.75 -6.05 0.82
C SER A 9 19.51 -6.92 0.68
N ILE A 10 19.36 -7.92 1.55
CA ILE A 10 18.16 -8.77 1.60
C ILE A 10 17.01 -7.98 2.23
N LEU A 11 17.26 -7.27 3.33
CA LEU A 11 16.28 -6.41 3.98
C LEU A 11 15.79 -5.28 3.07
N GLU A 12 16.69 -4.67 2.31
CA GLU A 12 16.35 -3.67 1.29
C GLU A 12 15.39 -4.25 0.24
N LYS A 13 15.66 -5.46 -0.26
CA LYS A 13 14.78 -6.13 -1.23
C LYS A 13 13.40 -6.46 -0.64
N ILE A 14 13.35 -6.88 0.62
CA ILE A 14 12.08 -7.15 1.32
C ILE A 14 11.26 -5.86 1.44
N GLU A 15 11.88 -4.75 1.83
CA GLU A 15 11.19 -3.46 1.94
C GLU A 15 10.70 -2.94 0.58
N LYS A 16 11.50 -3.10 -0.50
CA LYS A 16 11.07 -2.79 -1.87
C LYS A 16 9.83 -3.57 -2.29
N ASN A 17 9.79 -4.87 -1.98
CA ASN A 17 8.63 -5.70 -2.28
C ASN A 17 7.39 -5.27 -1.48
N LYS A 18 7.55 -4.96 -0.17
CA LYS A 18 6.46 -4.44 0.65
C LYS A 18 5.89 -3.14 0.08
N TYR A 19 6.76 -2.20 -0.28
CA TYR A 19 6.36 -0.95 -0.91
C TYR A 19 5.52 -1.18 -2.18
N GLN A 20 5.96 -2.09 -3.06
CA GLN A 20 5.23 -2.42 -4.29
C GLN A 20 3.84 -3.00 -4.01
N ILE A 21 3.74 -3.94 -3.07
CA ILE A 21 2.47 -4.54 -2.67
C ILE A 21 1.52 -3.47 -2.09
N THR A 22 2.01 -2.65 -1.16
CA THR A 22 1.19 -1.58 -0.57
C THR A 22 0.73 -0.57 -1.62
N MET A 23 1.59 -0.23 -2.58
CA MET A 23 1.23 0.67 -3.68
C MET A 23 0.16 0.06 -4.61
N MET A 24 0.24 -1.25 -4.89
CA MET A 24 -0.81 -1.96 -5.64
C MET A 24 -2.13 -1.96 -4.88
N ASN A 25 -2.11 -2.19 -3.56
CA ASN A 25 -3.31 -2.16 -2.73
C ASN A 25 -3.98 -0.78 -2.75
N ILE A 26 -3.22 0.30 -2.61
CA ILE A 26 -3.74 1.67 -2.71
C ILE A 26 -4.41 1.89 -4.08
N LYS A 27 -3.76 1.49 -5.18
CA LYS A 27 -4.34 1.61 -6.52
C LYS A 27 -5.67 0.84 -6.65
N ASN A 28 -5.73 -0.37 -6.10
CA ASN A 28 -6.95 -1.18 -6.12
C ASN A 28 -8.08 -0.52 -5.32
N ILE A 29 -7.77 0.03 -4.14
CA ILE A 29 -8.76 0.76 -3.33
C ILE A 29 -9.28 1.99 -4.09
N TYR A 30 -8.41 2.77 -4.76
CA TYR A 30 -8.85 3.89 -5.59
C TYR A 30 -9.79 3.48 -6.72
N LEU A 31 -9.50 2.34 -7.38
CA LEU A 31 -10.39 1.81 -8.42
C LEU A 31 -11.74 1.40 -7.86
N GLN A 32 -11.78 0.79 -6.66
CA GLN A 32 -13.03 0.44 -5.98
C GLN A 32 -13.78 1.67 -5.50
N GLU A 33 -13.10 2.67 -4.92
CA GLU A 33 -13.70 3.93 -4.48
C GLU A 33 -14.38 4.65 -5.64
N ARG A 34 -13.74 4.71 -6.82
CA ARG A 34 -14.35 5.30 -8.01
C ARG A 34 -15.66 4.59 -8.40
N LYS A 35 -15.67 3.25 -8.38
CA LYS A 35 -16.89 2.47 -8.65
C LYS A 35 -17.98 2.75 -7.62
N ASN A 36 -17.63 2.83 -6.34
CA ASN A 36 -18.60 3.11 -5.27
C ASN A 36 -19.15 4.54 -5.37
N LEU A 37 -18.33 5.52 -5.77
CA LEU A 37 -18.78 6.89 -6.03
C LEU A 37 -19.74 6.96 -7.21
N ASP A 38 -19.44 6.26 -8.31
CA ASP A 38 -20.32 6.18 -9.47
C ASP A 38 -21.65 5.50 -9.11
N GLN A 39 -21.59 4.41 -8.33
CA GLN A 39 -22.79 3.73 -7.82
C GLN A 39 -23.62 4.65 -6.91
N LEU A 40 -22.98 5.37 -5.99
CA LEU A 40 -23.64 6.32 -5.10
C LEU A 40 -24.34 7.43 -5.89
N LYS A 41 -23.72 7.93 -6.96
CA LYS A 41 -24.32 8.92 -7.87
C LYS A 41 -25.58 8.37 -8.54
N ILE A 42 -25.53 7.14 -9.04
CA ILE A 42 -26.68 6.46 -9.66
C ILE A 42 -27.80 6.29 -8.63
N LEU A 43 -27.50 5.77 -7.44
CA LEU A 43 -28.50 5.56 -6.39
C LEU A 43 -29.17 6.87 -5.94
N ASN A 44 -28.38 7.93 -5.79
CA ASN A 44 -28.91 9.25 -5.44
C ASN A 44 -29.80 9.83 -6.54
N ASN A 45 -29.42 9.67 -7.81
CA ASN A 45 -30.25 10.10 -8.93
C ASN A 45 -31.55 9.28 -8.98
N TYR A 46 -31.46 7.98 -8.82
CA TYR A 46 -32.62 7.09 -8.76
C TYR A 46 -33.57 7.49 -7.64
N ARG A 47 -33.05 7.74 -6.43
CA ARG A 47 -33.82 8.23 -5.29
C ARG A 47 -34.56 9.53 -5.60
N LYS A 48 -33.88 10.49 -6.25
CA LYS A 48 -34.48 11.78 -6.65
C LYS A 48 -35.61 11.60 -7.66
N GLU A 49 -35.40 10.81 -8.70
CA GLU A 49 -36.44 10.52 -9.69
C GLU A 49 -37.63 9.79 -9.07
N TYR A 50 -37.38 8.85 -8.17
CA TYR A 50 -38.41 8.11 -7.46
C TYR A 50 -39.25 9.01 -6.54
N LEU A 51 -38.59 9.96 -5.85
CA LEU A 51 -39.26 11.00 -5.05
C LEU A 51 -40.16 11.92 -5.90
N LYS A 52 -39.70 12.31 -7.10
CA LYS A 52 -40.54 13.11 -8.02
C LYS A 52 -41.76 12.32 -8.47
N LYS A 53 -41.56 11.05 -8.83
CA LYS A 53 -42.64 10.18 -9.29
C LYS A 53 -43.71 10.01 -8.22
N ILE A 54 -43.32 9.69 -6.98
CA ILE A 54 -44.30 9.52 -5.90
C ILE A 54 -45.06 10.82 -5.60
N HIS A 55 -44.40 11.97 -5.72
CA HIS A 55 -45.04 13.26 -5.45
C HIS A 55 -46.18 13.52 -6.45
N ILE A 56 -45.96 13.21 -7.74
CA ILE A 56 -46.99 13.29 -8.78
C ILE A 56 -48.15 12.33 -8.47
N GLU A 57 -47.84 11.08 -8.12
CA GLU A 57 -48.86 10.07 -7.78
C GLU A 57 -49.65 10.45 -6.51
N MET A 58 -49.01 11.07 -5.51
CA MET A 58 -49.67 11.58 -4.32
C MET A 58 -50.69 12.68 -4.66
N LEU A 59 -50.34 13.61 -5.55
CA LEU A 59 -51.26 14.66 -6.02
C LEU A 59 -52.45 14.08 -6.78
N ALA A 60 -52.28 12.94 -7.47
CA ALA A 60 -53.33 12.25 -8.19
C ALA A 60 -54.24 11.37 -7.32
N GLY A 61 -53.94 11.21 -6.02
CA GLY A 61 -54.66 10.34 -5.11
C GLY A 61 -54.16 8.90 -5.17
N ILE A 62 -53.23 8.55 -4.27
CA ILE A 62 -52.53 7.27 -4.29
C ILE A 62 -53.16 6.23 -3.36
N ASN A 63 -53.12 4.95 -3.76
CA ASN A 63 -53.54 3.86 -2.90
C ASN A 63 -52.58 3.68 -1.70
N VAL A 64 -53.13 3.45 -0.50
CA VAL A 64 -52.37 3.20 0.74
C VAL A 64 -51.36 2.05 0.60
N ASN A 65 -51.72 0.97 -0.08
CA ASN A 65 -50.81 -0.17 -0.31
C ASN A 65 -49.59 0.25 -1.15
N TYR A 66 -49.79 1.11 -2.14
CA TYR A 66 -48.71 1.65 -2.96
C TYR A 66 -47.80 2.55 -2.13
N LEU A 67 -48.37 3.37 -1.23
CA LEU A 67 -47.61 4.21 -0.31
C LEU A 67 -46.75 3.39 0.68
N ILE A 68 -47.28 2.27 1.18
CA ILE A 68 -46.54 1.35 2.05
C ILE A 68 -45.35 0.74 1.29
N ASN A 69 -45.59 0.22 0.08
CA ASN A 69 -44.53 -0.34 -0.76
C ASN A 69 -43.44 0.69 -1.08
N TYR A 70 -43.85 1.93 -1.37
CA TYR A 70 -42.95 3.05 -1.58
C TYR A 70 -42.05 3.29 -0.35
N ASN A 71 -42.64 3.39 0.84
CA ASN A 71 -41.88 3.65 2.07
C ASN A 71 -40.89 2.52 2.37
N ASN A 72 -41.29 1.27 2.17
CA ASN A 72 -40.41 0.11 2.35
C ASN A 72 -39.23 0.14 1.38
N PHE A 73 -39.50 0.43 0.11
CA PHE A 73 -38.46 0.55 -0.90
C PHE A 73 -37.49 1.71 -0.60
N MET A 74 -38.00 2.87 -0.19
CA MET A 74 -37.15 4.01 0.16
C MET A 74 -36.25 3.72 1.36
N ARG A 75 -36.77 3.03 2.38
CA ARG A 75 -35.94 2.57 3.52
C ARG A 75 -34.82 1.63 3.07
N MET A 76 -35.13 0.69 2.17
CA MET A 76 -34.12 -0.20 1.59
C MET A 76 -33.07 0.58 0.80
N LEU A 77 -33.50 1.51 -0.05
CA LEU A 77 -32.61 2.35 -0.86
C LEU A 77 -31.70 3.22 0.01
N ASP A 78 -32.25 3.85 1.05
CA ASP A 78 -31.48 4.66 2.00
C ASP A 78 -30.45 3.80 2.75
N LYS A 79 -30.80 2.56 3.11
CA LYS A 79 -29.84 1.63 3.72
C LYS A 79 -28.67 1.32 2.78
N ILE A 80 -28.95 1.01 1.51
CA ILE A 80 -27.91 0.73 0.50
C ILE A 80 -27.02 1.97 0.27
N ILE A 81 -27.61 3.17 0.25
CA ILE A 81 -26.86 4.44 0.13
C ILE A 81 -25.93 4.62 1.33
N GLN A 82 -26.43 4.40 2.55
CA GLN A 82 -25.64 4.51 3.79
C GLN A 82 -24.49 3.49 3.82
N GLU A 83 -24.73 2.25 3.43
CA GLU A 83 -23.69 1.23 3.31
C GLU A 83 -22.59 1.67 2.33
N ASN A 84 -22.95 2.21 1.17
CA ASN A 84 -21.98 2.73 0.19
C ASN A 84 -21.14 3.89 0.74
N ILE A 85 -21.76 4.82 1.48
CA ILE A 85 -21.05 5.92 2.14
C ILE A 85 -20.04 5.37 3.17
N CYS A 86 -20.48 4.42 4.00
CA CYS A 86 -19.60 3.77 4.98
C CYS A 86 -18.41 3.06 4.32
N PHE A 87 -18.62 2.37 3.19
CA PHE A 87 -17.53 1.77 2.41
C PHE A 87 -16.51 2.81 1.93
N ILE A 88 -16.97 3.95 1.40
CA ILE A 88 -16.09 5.04 0.94
C ILE A 88 -15.30 5.63 2.12
N GLU A 89 -15.93 5.85 3.27
CA GLU A 89 -15.25 6.35 4.47
C GLU A 89 -14.20 5.36 5.00
N ASN A 90 -14.51 4.06 5.00
CA ASN A 90 -13.57 3.02 5.39
C ASN A 90 -12.38 2.93 4.43
N HIS A 91 -12.60 3.08 3.12
CA HIS A 91 -11.50 3.15 2.15
C HIS A 91 -10.54 4.30 2.46
N LYS A 92 -11.05 5.49 2.82
CA LYS A 92 -10.18 6.62 3.22
C LYS A 92 -9.30 6.29 4.42
N LYS A 93 -9.85 5.61 5.43
CA LYS A 93 -9.08 5.16 6.61
C LYS A 93 -7.98 4.17 6.21
N ILE A 94 -8.32 3.15 5.42
CA ILE A 94 -7.38 2.13 4.96
C ILE A 94 -6.27 2.74 4.10
N VAL A 95 -6.61 3.68 3.20
CA VAL A 95 -5.60 4.39 2.39
C VAL A 95 -4.64 5.17 3.28
N ASN A 96 -5.14 5.85 4.32
CA ASN A 96 -4.28 6.58 5.25
C ASN A 96 -3.32 5.65 6.03
N GLU A 97 -3.80 4.49 6.46
CA GLU A 97 -2.96 3.46 7.09
C GLU A 97 -1.87 2.94 6.15
N HIS A 98 -2.21 2.68 4.88
CA HIS A 98 -1.25 2.28 3.87
C HIS A 98 -0.23 3.37 3.53
N LEU A 99 -0.63 4.64 3.49
CA LEU A 99 0.29 5.77 3.32
C LEU A 99 1.30 5.84 4.47
N ASN A 100 0.85 5.68 5.71
CA ASN A 100 1.72 5.61 6.88
C ASN A 100 2.70 4.42 6.79
N ALA A 101 2.24 3.27 6.30
CA ALA A 101 3.11 2.10 6.06
C ALA A 101 4.16 2.38 4.98
N ILE A 102 3.80 3.08 3.91
CA ILE A 102 4.73 3.50 2.84
C ILE A 102 5.82 4.41 3.40
N ILE A 103 5.46 5.42 4.19
CA ILE A 103 6.43 6.34 4.79
C ILE A 103 7.43 5.57 5.66
N LYS A 104 6.94 4.66 6.51
CA LYS A 104 7.80 3.80 7.34
C LYS A 104 8.73 2.93 6.49
N SER A 105 8.22 2.32 5.42
CA SER A 105 9.02 1.50 4.51
C SER A 105 10.11 2.31 3.80
N GLN A 106 9.80 3.54 3.38
CA GLN A 106 10.80 4.44 2.79
C GLN A 106 11.93 4.81 3.76
N ILE A 107 11.61 5.08 5.04
CA ILE A 107 12.61 5.35 6.08
C ILE A 107 13.50 4.12 6.29
N ASN A 108 12.90 2.93 6.40
CA ASN A 108 13.63 1.68 6.56
C ASN A 108 14.55 1.42 5.37
N LEU A 109 14.07 1.64 4.15
CA LEU A 109 14.82 1.43 2.93
C LEU A 109 16.08 2.32 2.88
N LYS A 110 15.95 3.61 3.20
CA LYS A 110 17.12 4.52 3.31
C LYS A 110 18.11 4.04 4.38
N THR A 111 17.60 3.55 5.51
CA THR A 111 18.42 3.01 6.60
C THR A 111 19.21 1.77 6.15
N TRP A 112 18.55 0.83 5.46
CA TRP A 112 19.21 -0.38 4.96
C TRP A 112 20.22 -0.08 3.86
N GLU A 113 19.92 0.84 2.94
CA GLU A 113 20.87 1.28 1.92
C GLU A 113 22.13 1.90 2.53
N TYR A 114 21.97 2.71 3.59
CA TYR A 114 23.09 3.31 4.31
C TYR A 114 23.95 2.25 5.01
N LEU A 115 23.32 1.32 5.74
CA LEU A 115 24.02 0.23 6.43
C LEU A 115 24.71 -0.73 5.46
N ASP A 116 24.10 -1.00 4.30
CA ASP A 116 24.70 -1.80 3.25
C ASP A 116 25.98 -1.15 2.70
N LYS A 117 25.94 0.17 2.44
CA LYS A 117 27.13 0.95 2.02
C LYS A 117 28.26 0.88 3.04
N ILE A 118 27.96 1.07 4.33
CA ILE A 118 28.97 0.96 5.40
C ILE A 118 29.56 -0.45 5.45
N CYS A 119 28.71 -1.47 5.40
CA CYS A 119 29.13 -2.86 5.49
C CYS A 119 30.04 -3.24 4.31
N LYS A 120 29.68 -2.85 3.08
CA LYS A 120 30.53 -3.02 1.89
C LYS A 120 31.89 -2.36 2.05
N LYS A 121 31.94 -1.12 2.54
CA LYS A 121 33.21 -0.40 2.80
C LYS A 121 34.07 -1.14 3.83
N ASN A 122 33.47 -1.67 4.88
CA ASN A 122 34.20 -2.41 5.91
C ASN A 122 34.69 -3.78 5.42
N ILE A 123 33.92 -4.47 4.59
CA ILE A 123 34.33 -5.73 3.94
C ILE A 123 35.55 -5.49 3.06
N LEU A 124 35.52 -4.44 2.22
CA LEU A 124 36.66 -4.07 1.37
C LEU A 124 37.92 -3.75 2.19
N LYS A 125 37.80 -2.95 3.26
CA LYS A 125 38.92 -2.67 4.17
C LYS A 125 39.51 -3.94 4.79
N ARG A 126 38.67 -4.90 5.17
CA ARG A 126 39.14 -6.20 5.72
C ARG A 126 39.83 -7.05 4.66
N LYS A 127 39.34 -7.08 3.42
CA LYS A 127 39.99 -7.78 2.30
C LYS A 127 41.39 -7.19 2.03
N LEU A 128 41.50 -5.87 1.92
CA LEU A 128 42.78 -5.17 1.73
C LEU A 128 43.80 -5.48 2.84
N ARG A 129 43.38 -5.43 4.12
CA ARG A 129 44.28 -5.77 5.24
C ARG A 129 44.76 -7.23 5.18
N LYS A 130 43.91 -8.15 4.77
CA LYS A 130 44.29 -9.57 4.61
C LYS A 130 45.30 -9.75 3.47
N GLU A 131 45.07 -9.08 2.35
CA GLU A 131 46.00 -9.10 1.21
C GLU A 131 47.36 -8.52 1.58
N GLN A 132 47.39 -7.38 2.29
CA GLN A 132 48.62 -6.79 2.82
C GLN A 132 49.35 -7.77 3.75
N MET A 133 48.65 -8.38 4.71
CA MET A 133 49.25 -9.34 5.63
C MET A 133 49.84 -10.57 4.91
N ILE A 134 49.16 -11.09 3.88
CA ILE A 134 49.68 -12.20 3.07
C ILE A 134 50.93 -11.76 2.29
N ASN A 135 50.91 -10.56 1.70
CA ASN A 135 52.03 -10.02 0.95
C ASN A 135 53.26 -9.80 1.83
N ASP A 136 53.07 -9.20 3.01
CA ASP A 136 54.15 -8.96 3.98
C ASP A 136 54.77 -10.27 4.45
N ASN A 137 53.95 -11.29 4.75
CA ASN A 137 54.44 -12.62 5.10
C ASN A 137 55.24 -13.26 3.95
N ASN A 138 54.78 -13.11 2.70
CA ASN A 138 55.49 -13.64 1.54
C ASN A 138 56.86 -12.95 1.34
N ILE A 139 56.92 -11.62 1.51
CA ILE A 139 58.17 -10.86 1.42
C ILE A 139 59.14 -11.32 2.52
N GLN A 140 58.67 -11.48 3.76
CA GLN A 140 59.48 -12.00 4.86
C GLN A 140 60.05 -13.39 4.54
N LEU A 141 59.21 -14.33 4.09
CA LEU A 141 59.66 -15.67 3.70
C LEU A 141 60.73 -15.64 2.59
N GLN A 142 60.54 -14.80 1.57
CA GLN A 142 61.54 -14.63 0.51
C GLN A 142 62.86 -14.05 1.02
N SER A 143 62.81 -13.15 2.01
CA SER A 143 64.02 -12.60 2.64
C SER A 143 64.79 -13.64 3.44
N PHE A 144 64.08 -14.57 4.12
CA PHE A 144 64.71 -15.69 4.85
C PHE A 144 65.32 -16.76 3.93
N GLN A 145 64.89 -16.86 2.67
CA GLN A 145 65.45 -17.83 1.71
C GLN A 145 66.72 -17.32 1.00
N LYS A 146 67.03 -16.03 1.10
CA LYS A 146 68.17 -15.39 0.41
C LYS A 146 69.37 -15.10 1.34
N GLY A 147 69.22 -15.25 2.64
CA GLY A 147 70.30 -15.20 3.64
C GLY A 147 70.71 -16.60 4.05
#